data_AF-Q3ACC3-F1
#
_entry.id   AF-Q3ACC3-F1
#
_cell.length_a   1.000
_cell.length_b   1.000
_cell.length_c   1.000
_cell.angle_alpha   90.00
_cell.angle_beta   90.00
_cell.angle_gamma   90.00
#
_symmetry.space_group_name_H-M   'P 1'
#
loop_
_entity.id
_entity.type
_entity.pdbx_description
1 polymer ?
#
loop_
_entity_poly.entity_id
_entity_poly.type
_entity_poly.pdbx_seq_one_letter_code
_entity_poly.pdbx_strand_id
1 'polypeptide(L)' 'MDRKIKAAIGKSPFSYPEAIEIEGLKVFKTYGMGRVHYYYQSKDKVFWLELPAELHQDLLKEALKIWK' A
#
# COMPACT_ATOMS: atom_id res chain seq x y z
N MET A 1 -2.69 30.62 -27.96
CA MET A 1 -3.60 30.21 -26.86
C MET A 1 -2.88 29.18 -26.01
N ASP A 2 -2.18 29.63 -24.97
CA ASP A 2 -1.52 28.74 -24.02
C ASP A 2 -2.57 27.97 -23.22
N ARG A 3 -2.69 26.66 -23.47
CA ARG A 3 -3.42 25.75 -22.59
C ARG A 3 -2.65 25.68 -21.27
N LYS A 4 -2.97 26.61 -20.36
CA LYS A 4 -2.59 26.49 -18.95
C LYS A 4 -3.15 25.17 -18.44
N ILE A 5 -2.30 24.15 -18.34
CA ILE A 5 -2.60 22.94 -17.59
C ILE A 5 -2.85 23.41 -16.17
N LYS A 6 -4.12 23.52 -15.77
CA LYS A 6 -4.49 23.62 -14.37
C LYS A 6 -4.15 22.26 -13.77
N ALA A 7 -2.92 22.10 -13.28
CA ALA A 7 -2.62 21.04 -12.33
C ALA A 7 -3.51 21.33 -11.13
N ALA A 8 -4.62 20.59 -10.99
CA ALA A 8 -5.33 20.56 -9.74
C ALA A 8 -4.32 20.06 -8.70
N ILE A 9 -3.98 20.90 -7.73
CA ILE A 9 -3.23 20.48 -6.56
C ILE A 9 -4.20 19.61 -5.74
N GLY A 10 -4.40 18.38 -6.21
CA GLY A 10 -5.23 17.40 -5.56
C GLY A 10 -4.55 16.92 -4.30
N LYS A 11 -5.32 16.68 -3.24
CA LYS A 11 -4.87 15.78 -2.18
C LYS A 11 -4.59 14.42 -2.83
N SER A 12 -3.49 13.77 -2.44
CA SER A 12 -3.14 12.43 -2.93
C SER A 12 -4.38 11.52 -2.91
N PRO A 13 -4.60 10.65 -3.91
CA PRO A 13 -5.68 9.67 -3.87
C PRO A 13 -5.42 8.58 -2.82
N PHE A 14 -4.27 8.62 -2.14
CA PHE A 14 -3.86 7.72 -1.08
C PHE A 14 -3.97 8.38 0.30
N SER A 15 -4.39 7.60 1.29
CA SER A 15 -4.28 7.96 2.70
C SER A 15 -2.83 8.02 3.13
N TYR A 16 -2.57 8.68 4.26
CA TYR A 16 -1.24 8.58 4.87
C TYR A 16 -0.92 7.11 5.24
N PRO A 17 0.31 6.67 5.00
CA PRO A 17 0.80 5.37 5.46
C PRO A 17 0.67 5.17 6.95
N GLU A 18 0.06 4.07 7.36
CA GLU A 18 0.05 3.58 8.73
C GLU A 18 1.09 2.47 8.88
N ALA A 19 2.02 2.61 9.81
CA ALA A 19 2.95 1.53 10.15
C ALA A 19 2.27 0.56 11.13
N ILE A 20 2.26 -0.71 10.76
CA ILE A 20 1.74 -1.82 11.57
C ILE A 20 2.83 -2.89 11.71
N GLU A 21 2.79 -3.64 12.80
CA GLU A 21 3.70 -4.75 13.03
C GLU A 21 2.95 -6.07 12.91
N ILE A 22 3.41 -6.95 12.03
CA ILE A 22 2.81 -8.27 11.79
C ILE A 22 3.91 -9.30 11.96
N GLU A 23 3.83 -10.12 13.01
CA GLU A 23 4.80 -11.19 13.28
C GLU A 23 6.27 -10.71 13.29
N GLY A 24 6.54 -9.54 13.88
CA GLY A 24 7.88 -8.92 13.94
C GLY A 24 8.32 -8.22 12.66
N LEU A 25 7.48 -8.18 11.63
CA LEU A 25 7.72 -7.46 10.39
C LEU A 25 7.05 -6.09 10.43
N LYS A 26 7.80 -5.03 10.16
CA LYS A 26 7.26 -3.68 9.96
C LYS A 26 6.63 -3.61 8.57
N VAL A 27 5.31 -3.49 8.53
CA VAL A 27 4.51 -3.36 7.32
C VAL A 27 3.87 -1.98 7.31
N PHE A 28 3.87 -1.31 6.17
CA PHE A 28 3.13 -0.07 6.01
C PHE A 28 1.88 -0.32 5.18
N LYS A 29 0.76 0.26 5.62
CA LYS A 29 -0.56 0.12 5.02
C LYS A 29 -1.07 1.48 4.58
N THR A 30 -1.61 1.58 3.37
CA THR A 30 -2.35 2.78 2.90
C THR A 30 -3.57 2.37 2.09
N TYR A 31 -4.59 3.22 2.08
CA TYR A 31 -5.79 3.06 1.28
C TYR A 31 -5.74 4.03 0.11
N GLY A 32 -6.04 3.56 -1.09
CA GLY A 32 -6.10 4.41 -2.26
C GLY A 32 -6.75 3.70 -3.43
N MET A 33 -7.39 4.46 -4.32
CA MET A 33 -7.97 3.92 -5.55
C MET A 33 -8.93 2.72 -5.33
N GLY A 34 -9.63 2.68 -4.20
CA GLY A 34 -10.54 1.58 -3.84
C GLY A 34 -9.85 0.28 -3.39
N ARG A 35 -8.54 0.32 -3.11
CA ARG A 35 -7.75 -0.84 -2.70
C ARG A 35 -6.91 -0.54 -1.46
N VAL A 36 -6.36 -1.62 -0.89
CA VAL A 36 -5.42 -1.55 0.24
C VAL A 36 -4.05 -1.92 -0.27
N HIS A 37 -3.09 -1.05 0.00
CA HIS A 37 -1.71 -1.24 -0.38
C HIS A 37 -0.88 -1.55 0.85
N TYR A 38 -0.06 -2.57 0.74
CA TYR A 38 0.93 -2.96 1.73
C TYR A 38 2.32 -2.88 1.15
N TYR A 39 3.27 -2.35 1.90
CA TYR A 39 4.67 -2.43 1.55
C TYR A 39 5.52 -2.74 2.77
N TYR A 40 6.47 -3.64 2.55
CA TYR A 40 7.36 -4.15 3.58
C TYR A 40 8.68 -4.57 2.94
N GLN A 41 9.71 -4.61 3.76
CA GLN A 41 11.01 -5.13 3.37
C GLN A 41 11.15 -6.56 3.87
N SER A 42 11.49 -7.49 2.98
CA SER A 42 11.98 -8.81 3.37
C SER A 42 13.38 -8.99 2.80
N LYS A 43 14.35 -9.23 3.69
CA LYS A 43 15.79 -9.34 3.38
C LYS A 43 16.27 -8.10 2.59
N ASP A 44 16.69 -8.29 1.35
CA ASP A 44 17.21 -7.30 0.42
C ASP A 44 16.14 -6.75 -0.56
N LYS A 45 14.87 -7.12 -0.38
CA LYS A 45 13.78 -6.79 -1.31
C LYS A 45 12.69 -5.98 -0.63
N VAL A 46 12.06 -5.10 -1.41
CA VAL A 46 10.84 -4.39 -1.04
C VAL A 46 9.69 -5.01 -1.81
N PHE A 47 8.67 -5.43 -1.09
CA PHE A 47 7.44 -5.94 -1.66
C PHE A 47 6.38 -4.85 -1.59
N TRP A 48 5.60 -4.72 -2.67
CA TRP A 48 4.40 -3.90 -2.70
C TRP A 48 3.25 -4.79 -3.17
N LEU A 49 2.26 -4.96 -2.28
CA LEU A 49 1.04 -5.70 -2.54
C LEU A 49 -0.14 -4.73 -2.64
N GLU A 50 -0.98 -4.93 -3.64
CA GLU A 50 -2.27 -4.25 -3.81
C GLU A 50 -3.37 -5.29 -3.69
N LEU A 51 -4.24 -5.14 -2.69
CA LEU A 51 -5.24 -6.14 -2.34
C LEU A 51 -6.66 -5.54 -2.34
N PRO A 52 -7.69 -6.34 -2.67
CA PRO A 52 -9.09 -5.93 -2.53
C PRO A 52 -9.42 -5.58 -1.08
N ALA A 53 -10.14 -4.48 -0.86
CA ALA A 53 -10.42 -3.95 0.48
C ALA A 53 -11.22 -4.90 1.40
N GLU A 54 -11.94 -5.86 0.84
CA GLU A 54 -12.75 -6.82 1.60
C GLU A 54 -11.93 -8.02 2.10
N LEU A 55 -10.86 -8.40 1.38
CA LEU A 55 -10.09 -9.63 1.62
C LEU A 55 -8.63 -9.35 1.99
N HIS A 56 -8.24 -8.09 2.10
CA HIS A 56 -6.85 -7.68 2.18
C HIS A 56 -6.09 -8.28 3.36
N GLN A 57 -6.74 -8.53 4.50
CA GLN A 57 -6.07 -9.07 5.69
C GLN A 57 -5.70 -10.55 5.51
N ASP A 58 -6.62 -11.35 4.98
CA ASP A 58 -6.38 -12.77 4.77
C ASP A 58 -5.38 -13.00 3.64
N LEU A 59 -5.52 -12.24 2.54
CA LEU A 59 -4.56 -12.29 1.43
C LEU A 59 -3.16 -11.81 1.85
N LEU A 60 -3.06 -10.80 2.72
CA LEU A 60 -1.77 -10.39 3.28
C LEU A 60 -1.13 -11.50 4.10
N LYS A 61 -1.89 -12.18 4.96
CA LYS A 61 -1.37 -13.31 5.75
C LYS A 61 -0.84 -14.42 4.86
N GLU A 62 -1.57 -14.78 3.81
CA GLU A 62 -1.11 -15.79 2.85
C GLU A 62 0.14 -15.32 2.08
N ALA A 63 0.18 -14.06 1.65
CA ALA A 63 1.35 -13.49 0.98
C ALA A 63 2.61 -13.51 1.86
N LEU A 64 2.47 -13.19 3.15
CA LEU A 64 3.58 -13.20 4.10
C LEU A 64 4.12 -14.62 4.35
N LYS A 65 3.31 -15.67 4.29
CA LYS A 65 3.82 -17.05 4.39
C LYS A 65 4.77 -17.42 3.24
N ILE A 66 4.62 -16.78 2.09
CA ILE A 66 5.39 -17.08 0.87
C ILE A 66 6.63 -16.19 0.77
N TRP A 67 6.50 -14.91 1.14
CA TRP A 67 7.49 -13.87 0.83
C TRP A 67 8.10 -13.14 2.03
N LYS A 68 7.77 -13.53 3.27
CA LYS A 68 8.42 -12.99 4.48
C LYS A 68 9.89 -13.40 4.59
#